data_AF-A0A6C0DG85-F1
#
_entry.id   AF-A0A6C0DG85-F1
#
_cell.length_a   1.000
_cell.length_b   1.000
_cell.length_c   1.000
_cell.angle_alpha   90.00
_cell.angle_beta   90.00
_cell.angle_gamma   90.00
#
_symmetry.space_group_name_H-M   'P 1'
#
loop_
_entity.id
_entity.type
_entity.pdbx_description
1 polymer ?
#
loop_
_entity_poly.entity_id
_entity_poly.type
_entity_poly.pdbx_seq_one_letter_code
_entity_poly.pdbx_strand_id
1 'polypeptide(L)' 'MNKTNNKDMKQKTDFNHWSISYLKEIYQCSKCKKRNTIVPSSNLQGEKQKYQNCLYCGNPNYIN' A
#
# COMPACT_ATOMS: atom_id res chain seq x y z
N MET A 1 18.62 28.58 32.55
CA MET A 1 18.80 27.43 31.62
C MET A 1 17.43 26.84 31.31
N ASN A 2 16.82 27.21 30.18
CA ASN A 2 15.50 26.70 29.79
C ASN A 2 15.67 25.41 29.00
N LYS A 3 15.31 24.27 29.59
CA LYS A 3 15.20 22.98 28.90
C LYS A 3 13.84 22.91 28.20
N THR A 4 13.78 23.32 26.94
CA THR A 4 12.65 23.02 26.07
C THR A 4 12.73 21.56 25.63
N ASN A 5 11.97 20.70 26.31
CA ASN A 5 11.72 19.33 25.87
C ASN A 5 10.78 19.36 24.65
N ASN A 6 11.32 19.56 23.45
CA ASN A 6 10.61 19.19 22.21
C ASN A 6 10.52 17.66 22.17
N LYS A 7 9.53 17.12 22.88
CA LYS A 7 9.00 15.80 22.55
C LYS A 7 8.31 16.01 21.21
N ASP A 8 8.99 15.63 20.14
CA ASP A 8 8.31 15.20 18.91
C ASP A 8 7.29 14.15 19.34
N MET A 9 6.08 14.60 19.68
CA MET A 9 4.89 13.78 19.68
C MET A 9 4.80 13.30 18.25
N LYS A 10 5.46 12.17 17.96
CA LYS A 10 5.06 11.27 16.90
C LYS A 10 3.59 11.03 17.18
N GLN A 11 2.75 11.82 16.53
CA GLN A 11 1.35 11.49 16.38
C GLN A 11 1.41 10.08 15.83
N LYS A 12 1.06 9.10 16.67
CA LYS A 12 0.67 7.80 16.20
C LYS A 12 -0.55 8.13 15.37
N THR A 13 -0.35 8.39 14.09
CA THR A 13 -1.43 8.28 13.13
C THR A 13 -1.92 6.87 13.34
N ASP A 14 -3.11 6.76 13.95
CA ASP A 14 -3.85 5.51 14.01
C ASP A 14 -4.18 5.18 12.56
N PHE A 15 -3.16 4.67 11.87
CA PHE A 15 -3.19 4.35 10.47
C PHE A 15 -3.98 3.07 10.43
N ASN A 16 -5.30 3.26 10.37
CA ASN A 16 -6.27 2.23 10.62
C ASN A 16 -6.03 1.15 9.57
N HIS A 17 -5.44 0.04 10.00
CA HIS A 17 -4.94 -1.01 9.10
C HIS A 17 -6.06 -1.52 8.19
N TRP A 18 -7.31 -1.43 8.65
CA TRP A 18 -8.50 -1.77 7.91
C TRP A 18 -8.78 -0.80 6.75
N SER A 19 -8.59 0.50 6.97
CA SER A 19 -8.80 1.54 5.95
C SER A 19 -7.84 1.41 4.76
N ILE A 20 -6.65 0.85 4.96
CA ILE A 20 -5.69 0.60 3.86
C ILE A 20 -6.25 -0.40 2.84
N SER A 21 -7.00 -1.41 3.30
CA SER A 21 -7.56 -2.43 2.42
C SER A 21 -8.64 -1.89 1.47
N TYR A 22 -9.19 -0.70 1.75
CA TYR A 22 -10.15 -0.01 0.90
C TYR A 22 -9.50 0.94 -0.11
N LEU A 23 -8.18 1.16 -0.02
CA LEU A 23 -7.47 1.99 -0.97
C LEU A 23 -7.42 1.24 -2.31
N LYS A 24 -8.10 1.81 -3.32
CA LYS A 24 -8.23 1.23 -4.67
C LYS A 24 -6.91 0.95 -5.37
N GLU A 25 -5.82 1.54 -4.89
CA GLU A 25 -4.48 1.42 -5.46
C GLU A 25 -3.57 0.47 -4.66
N ILE A 26 -4.14 -0.29 -3.71
CA ILE A 26 -3.38 -1.24 -2.88
C ILE A 26 -4.05 -2.61 -2.93
N TYR A 27 -3.25 -3.65 -3.11
CA TYR A 27 -3.70 -5.04 -2.96
C TYR A 27 -2.81 -5.81 -1.98
N GLN A 28 -3.40 -6.79 -1.31
CA GLN A 28 -2.66 -7.70 -0.43
C GLN A 28 -2.29 -8.96 -1.21
N CYS A 29 -1.02 -9.35 -1.16
CA CYS A 29 -0.59 -10.58 -1.83
C CYS A 29 -1.19 -11.81 -1.13
N SER A 30 -1.82 -12.70 -1.91
CA SER A 30 -2.43 -13.93 -1.41
C SER A 30 -1.42 -14.88 -0.76
N LYS A 31 -0.17 -14.89 -1.25
CA LYS A 31 0.93 -15.75 -0.77
C LYS A 31 1.66 -15.18 0.45
N CYS A 32 2.31 -14.02 0.32
CA CYS A 32 3.16 -13.49 1.39
C CYS A 32 2.46 -12.50 2.32
N LYS A 33 1.17 -12.20 2.07
CA LYS A 33 0.33 -11.29 2.86
C LYS A 33 0.82 -9.85 2.95
N LYS A 34 1.91 -9.49 2.27
CA LYS A 34 2.39 -8.11 2.15
C LYS A 34 1.49 -7.30 1.22
N ARG A 35 1.40 -6.00 1.49
CA ARG A 35 0.65 -5.03 0.69
C ARG A 35 1.52 -4.48 -0.42
N ASN A 36 0.93 -4.33 -1.59
CA ASN A 36 1.60 -3.87 -2.80
C ASN A 36 0.77 -2.75 -3.39
N THR A 37 1.43 -1.76 -3.97
CA THR A 37 0.79 -0.72 -4.75
C THR A 37 0.47 -1.26 -6.14
N ILE A 38 -0.74 -0.98 -6.62
CA ILE A 38 -1.13 -1.23 -8.01
C ILE A 38 -0.41 -0.21 -8.88
N VAL A 39 0.37 -0.67 -9.85
CA VAL A 39 1.05 0.19 -10.82
C VAL A 39 0.11 0.37 -12.01
N PRO A 40 -0.38 1.59 -12.28
CA PRO A 40 -1.22 1.83 -13.45
C PRO A 40 -0.40 1.57 -14.72
N SER A 41 -0.96 0.77 -15.64
CA SER A 41 -0.35 0.55 -16.95
C SER A 41 -0.47 1.82 -17.78
N SER A 42 0.60 2.59 -17.87
CA SER A 42 0.66 3.86 -18.61
C SER A 42 0.35 3.72 -20.11
N ASN A 43 0.39 2.49 -20.65
CA ASN A 43 0.27 2.20 -22.07
C ASN A 43 -1.09 1.59 -22.47
N LEU A 44 -2.00 1.38 -21.52
CA LEU A 44 -3.34 0.86 -21.77
C LEU A 44 -4.38 1.95 -21.48
N GLN A 45 -4.53 2.90 -22.41
CA GLN A 45 -5.70 3.78 -22.43
C GLN A 45 -6.95 2.94 -22.69
N GLY A 46 -7.53 2.36 -21.64
CA GLY A 46 -8.83 1.69 -21.69
C GLY A 46 -8.91 0.31 -21.00
N GLU A 47 -7.78 -0.38 -20.79
CA GLU A 47 -7.78 -1.70 -20.14
C GLU A 47 -7.21 -1.64 -18.72
N LYS A 48 -8.07 -1.88 -17.73
CA LYS A 48 -7.63 -2.13 -16.36
C LYS A 48 -6.80 -3.41 -16.34
N GLN A 49 -5.52 -3.29 -15.96
CA GLN A 49 -4.66 -4.43 -15.71
C GLN A 49 -5.29 -5.31 -14.61
N LYS A 50 -5.63 -6.56 -14.93
CA LYS A 50 -6.31 -7.49 -14.01
C LYS A 50 -5.37 -8.24 -13.08
N TYR A 51 -4.06 -8.25 -13.39
CA TYR A 51 -3.07 -9.01 -12.64
C TYR A 51 -1.78 -8.22 -12.45
N GLN A 52 -1.20 -8.32 -11.25
CA GLN A 52 0.11 -7.76 -10.95
C GLN A 52 0.93 -8.70 -10.05
N ASN A 53 2.21 -8.84 -10.38
CA ASN A 53 3.16 -9.62 -9.59
C ASN A 53 3.49 -8.88 -8.28
N CYS A 54 3.49 -9.61 -7.18
CA CYS A 54 3.90 -9.07 -5.89
C CYS A 54 5.36 -8.62 -5.94
N LEU A 55 5.63 -7.38 -5.51
CA LEU A 55 6.96 -6.78 -5.48
C LEU A 55 7.93 -7.48 -4.51
N TYR A 56 7.42 -8.33 -3.61
CA TYR A 56 8.22 -9.01 -2.60
C TYR A 56 8.52 -10.47 -2.89
N CYS A 57 7.57 -11.19 -3.51
CA CYS A 57 7.68 -12.64 -3.71
C CYS A 57 7.41 -13.09 -5.14
N GLY A 58 7.15 -12.15 -6.06
CA GLY A 58 6.88 -12.42 -7.47
C GLY A 58 5.53 -13.10 -7.75
N ASN A 59 4.75 -13.46 -6.73
CA ASN A 59 3.48 -14.16 -6.92
C ASN A 59 2.50 -13.30 -7.74
N PRO A 60 1.87 -13.83 -8.80
CA PRO A 60 0.83 -13.11 -9.52
C PRO A 60 -0.41 -12.99 -8.64
N ASN A 61 -0.98 -11.79 -8.56
CA ASN A 61 -2.23 -11.54 -7.82
C ASN A 61 -3.23 -10.85 -8.72
N TYR A 62 -4.50 -11.19 -8.54
CA TYR A 62 -5.60 -10.46 -9.15
C TYR A 62 -5.74 -9.10 -8.48
N ILE A 63 -5.90 -8.04 -9.28
CA ILE A 63 -6.11 -6.67 -8.83
C ILE A 63 -7.41 -6.13 -9.46
N ASN A 64 -8.14 -5.30 -8.70
CA ASN A 64 -9.53 -4.89 -9.01
C ASN A 64 -9.61 -3.43 -9.49
#